data_AF-A0A812MJW1-F1
#
_entry.id   AF-A0A812MJW1-F1
#
_cell.length_a   1.000
_cell.length_b   1.000
_cell.length_c   1.000
_cell.angle_alpha   90.00
_cell.angle_beta   90.00
_cell.angle_gamma   90.00
#
_symmetry.space_group_name_H-M   'P 1'
#
loop_
_entity.id
_entity.type
_entity.pdbx_description
1 polymer ?
#
loop_
_entity_poly.entity_id
_entity_poly.type
_entity_poly.pdbx_seq_one_letter_code
_entity_poly.pdbx_strand_id
1 'polypeptide(L)'
;MDCMFGRKYYGRPLHEVVSKDPGYCRWMLGKAEEDGAPPGLLENAAWLTQHAPLLKVPRELVEGGKHRGRRLSELVHKDPMYCQWILRQAKAGDALPSVREKASWLEQNAPHLKADQPLPGFLSGGKHHGRALSEVVAQDPAYCQWILREAEAPRPSEAVREAADWLRKNAPNLKQDRALRLQGAKYYGRLVSELVSEDPGYCQWLLRAAEEADADQWVKEPAAWLVANAPHLKETPVVTVRCRHRGIPLPQVVAEDPHWCIFALQPLQDSSAF
;
A
#
# COMPACT_ATOMS: atom_id res chain seq x y z
N MET A 1 -17.52 -40.99 -12.04
CA MET A 1 -16.96 -40.97 -10.68
C MET A 1 -17.59 -39.83 -9.93
N ASP A 2 -18.12 -40.13 -8.75
CA ASP A 2 -18.73 -39.13 -7.89
C ASP A 2 -17.69 -38.58 -6.92
N CYS A 3 -17.89 -37.35 -6.45
CA CYS A 3 -17.03 -36.72 -5.48
C CYS A 3 -17.22 -37.40 -4.12
N MET A 4 -16.18 -38.11 -3.68
CA MET A 4 -16.20 -38.90 -2.44
C MET A 4 -15.72 -38.11 -1.21
N PHE A 5 -15.43 -36.81 -1.35
CA PHE A 5 -14.77 -36.02 -0.32
C PHE A 5 -15.43 -34.65 -0.09
N GLY A 6 -15.53 -34.25 1.18
CA GLY A 6 -16.13 -32.99 1.61
C GLY A 6 -17.66 -32.94 1.50
N ARG A 7 -18.33 -32.18 2.39
CA ARG A 7 -19.81 -32.12 2.41
C ARG A 7 -20.44 -31.33 1.26
N LYS A 8 -19.70 -30.37 0.68
CA LYS A 8 -20.23 -29.41 -0.30
C LYS A 8 -20.69 -30.07 -1.60
N TYR A 9 -19.96 -31.09 -2.05
CA TYR A 9 -20.22 -31.77 -3.33
C TYR A 9 -20.28 -33.30 -3.20
N TYR A 10 -20.43 -33.83 -1.98
CA TYR A 10 -20.47 -35.28 -1.77
C TYR A 10 -21.54 -35.96 -2.64
N GLY A 11 -21.16 -37.04 -3.32
CA GLY A 11 -22.06 -37.80 -4.20
C GLY A 11 -22.43 -37.09 -5.51
N ARG A 12 -21.89 -35.90 -5.79
CA ARG A 12 -22.05 -35.23 -7.09
C ARG A 12 -21.03 -35.75 -8.10
N PRO A 13 -21.37 -35.90 -9.39
CA PRO A 13 -20.41 -36.27 -10.41
C PRO A 13 -19.25 -35.28 -10.50
N LEU A 14 -18.00 -35.75 -10.44
CA LEU A 14 -16.81 -34.88 -10.40
C LEU A 14 -16.72 -33.93 -11.60
N HIS A 15 -17.13 -34.35 -12.80
CA HIS A 15 -17.14 -33.49 -13.99
C HIS A 15 -18.08 -32.27 -13.84
N GLU A 16 -19.21 -32.43 -13.15
CA GLU A 16 -20.13 -31.33 -12.85
C GLU A 16 -19.45 -30.34 -11.88
N VAL A 17 -18.77 -30.86 -10.85
CA VAL A 17 -18.03 -30.06 -9.87
C VAL A 17 -16.90 -29.26 -10.54
N VAL A 18 -16.17 -29.85 -11.49
CA VAL A 18 -15.12 -29.17 -12.27
C VAL A 18 -15.68 -27.96 -13.01
N SER A 19 -16.84 -28.11 -13.65
CA SER A 19 -17.48 -27.03 -14.40
C SER A 19 -18.03 -25.93 -13.47
N LYS A 20 -18.60 -26.32 -12.33
CA LYS A 20 -19.33 -25.44 -11.43
C LYS A 20 -18.42 -24.70 -10.45
N ASP A 21 -17.36 -25.35 -9.99
CA ASP A 21 -16.45 -24.85 -8.96
C ASP A 21 -15.01 -25.36 -9.18
N PRO A 22 -14.34 -24.89 -10.24
CA PRO A 22 -12.95 -25.27 -10.51
C PRO A 22 -11.99 -24.85 -9.39
N GLY A 23 -12.38 -23.86 -8.56
CA GLY A 23 -11.62 -23.47 -7.38
C GLY A 23 -11.59 -24.57 -6.31
N TYR A 24 -12.74 -25.19 -6.02
CA TYR A 24 -12.81 -26.32 -5.11
C TYR A 24 -12.00 -27.52 -5.61
N CYS A 25 -12.02 -27.80 -6.91
CA CYS A 25 -11.21 -28.89 -7.48
C CYS A 25 -9.70 -28.63 -7.37
N ARG A 26 -9.24 -27.40 -7.57
CA ARG A 26 -7.83 -27.00 -7.32
C ARG A 26 -7.45 -27.17 -5.86
N TRP A 27 -8.33 -26.78 -4.95
CA TRP A 27 -8.12 -26.99 -3.52
C TRP A 27 -8.01 -28.48 -3.18
N MET A 28 -8.84 -29.35 -3.77
CA MET A 28 -8.72 -30.80 -3.58
C MET A 28 -7.38 -31.33 -4.08
N LEU A 29 -6.91 -30.89 -5.25
CA LEU A 29 -5.60 -31.27 -5.77
C LEU A 29 -4.48 -30.87 -4.80
N GLY A 30 -4.48 -29.63 -4.29
CA GLY A 30 -3.49 -29.19 -3.32
C GLY A 30 -3.58 -29.89 -1.96
N LYS A 31 -4.79 -30.19 -1.48
CA LYS A 31 -4.98 -30.93 -0.22
C LYS A 31 -4.59 -32.40 -0.31
N ALA A 32 -4.67 -33.01 -1.48
CA ALA A 32 -4.27 -34.39 -1.69
C ALA A 32 -2.75 -34.60 -1.61
N GLU A 33 -1.96 -33.52 -1.72
CA GLU A 33 -0.50 -33.54 -1.57
C GLU A 33 -0.04 -33.46 -0.10
N GLU A 34 -0.95 -33.22 0.84
CA GLU A 34 -0.62 -33.22 2.27
C GLU A 34 -0.50 -34.64 2.83
N ASP A 35 0.46 -34.86 3.74
CA ASP A 35 0.63 -36.14 4.42
C ASP A 35 -0.63 -36.53 5.20
N GLY A 36 -1.10 -37.77 5.01
CA GLY A 36 -2.30 -38.29 5.66
C GLY A 36 -3.62 -37.89 4.98
N ALA A 37 -3.59 -37.44 3.73
CA ALA A 37 -4.80 -37.21 2.95
C ALA A 37 -5.71 -38.46 2.92
N PRO A 38 -7.02 -38.32 3.18
CA PRO A 38 -7.92 -39.46 3.26
C PRO A 38 -8.14 -40.11 1.88
N PRO A 39 -8.41 -41.43 1.81
CA PRO A 39 -8.52 -42.16 0.55
C PRO A 39 -9.46 -41.53 -0.48
N GLY A 40 -10.65 -41.09 -0.05
CA GLY A 40 -11.62 -40.44 -0.94
C GLY A 40 -11.13 -39.12 -1.55
N LEU A 41 -10.23 -38.39 -0.88
CA LEU A 41 -9.59 -37.19 -1.43
C LEU A 41 -8.53 -37.57 -2.47
N LEU A 42 -7.70 -38.57 -2.17
CA LEU A 42 -6.67 -39.09 -3.08
C LEU A 42 -7.29 -39.63 -4.37
N GLU A 43 -8.39 -40.38 -4.27
CA GLU A 43 -9.15 -40.88 -5.40
C GLU A 43 -9.70 -39.74 -6.27
N ASN A 44 -10.35 -38.75 -5.66
CA ASN A 44 -10.83 -37.56 -6.37
C ASN A 44 -9.68 -36.82 -7.08
N ALA A 45 -8.55 -36.65 -6.41
CA ALA A 45 -7.38 -35.96 -6.96
C ALA A 45 -6.73 -36.72 -8.12
N ALA A 46 -6.66 -38.05 -8.03
CA ALA A 46 -6.19 -38.90 -9.12
C ALA A 46 -7.08 -38.74 -10.36
N TRP A 47 -8.41 -38.79 -10.17
CA TRP A 47 -9.36 -38.59 -11.27
C TRP A 47 -9.22 -37.20 -11.91
N LEU A 48 -9.13 -36.14 -11.09
CA LEU A 48 -8.96 -34.76 -11.56
C LEU A 48 -7.65 -34.57 -12.32
N THR A 49 -6.57 -35.19 -11.86
CA THR A 49 -5.27 -35.15 -12.54
C THR A 49 -5.34 -35.75 -13.94
N GLN A 50 -6.11 -36.83 -14.11
CA GLN A 50 -6.26 -37.51 -15.39
C GLN A 50 -7.25 -36.80 -16.34
N HIS A 51 -8.37 -36.27 -15.82
CA HIS A 51 -9.50 -35.83 -16.65
C HIS A 51 -9.66 -34.31 -16.74
N ALA A 52 -9.00 -33.56 -15.87
CA ALA A 52 -9.08 -32.10 -15.84
C ALA A 52 -7.68 -31.47 -15.76
N PRO A 53 -6.78 -31.75 -16.72
CA PRO A 53 -5.40 -31.25 -16.70
C PRO A 53 -5.32 -29.72 -16.68
N LEU A 54 -6.33 -29.02 -17.20
CA LEU A 54 -6.45 -27.55 -17.14
C LEU A 54 -6.65 -26.99 -15.72
N LEU A 55 -6.98 -27.84 -14.74
CA LEU A 55 -7.06 -27.45 -13.34
C LEU A 55 -5.68 -27.33 -12.69
N LYS A 56 -4.63 -27.97 -13.24
CA LYS A 56 -3.26 -27.68 -12.82
C LYS A 56 -2.95 -26.25 -13.23
N VAL A 57 -3.06 -25.35 -12.26
CA VAL A 57 -2.57 -23.99 -12.44
C VAL A 57 -1.05 -24.11 -12.56
N PRO A 58 -0.42 -23.54 -13.60
CA PRO A 58 1.02 -23.45 -13.65
C PRO A 58 1.56 -22.95 -12.31
N ARG A 59 2.60 -23.61 -11.79
CA ARG A 59 3.26 -23.33 -10.51
C ARG A 59 3.59 -21.85 -10.29
N GLU A 60 3.79 -21.15 -11.39
CA GLU A 60 4.13 -19.73 -11.47
C GLU A 60 2.93 -18.79 -11.26
N LEU A 61 1.69 -19.26 -11.28
CA LEU A 61 0.52 -18.38 -11.18
C LEU A 61 0.06 -18.21 -9.73
N VAL A 62 -0.29 -16.99 -9.38
CA VAL A 62 -0.86 -16.65 -8.09
C VAL A 62 -2.34 -17.01 -8.07
N GLU A 63 -2.76 -17.81 -7.10
CA GLU A 63 -4.11 -18.40 -7.08
C GLU A 63 -5.14 -17.52 -6.36
N GLY A 64 -4.69 -16.56 -5.53
CA GLY A 64 -5.56 -15.73 -4.70
C GLY A 64 -5.01 -14.33 -4.40
N GLY A 65 -5.85 -13.48 -3.83
CA GLY A 65 -5.50 -12.10 -3.43
C GLY A 65 -5.36 -11.12 -4.60
N LYS A 66 -4.69 -9.99 -4.31
CA LYS A 66 -4.48 -8.84 -5.23
C LYS A 66 -3.89 -9.23 -6.59
N HIS A 67 -3.08 -10.28 -6.65
CA HIS A 67 -2.36 -10.69 -7.84
C HIS A 67 -2.90 -11.98 -8.48
N ARG A 68 -4.13 -12.39 -8.15
CA ARG A 68 -4.74 -13.61 -8.70
C ARG A 68 -4.65 -13.66 -10.23
N GLY A 69 -4.17 -14.78 -10.77
CA GLY A 69 -4.00 -15.02 -12.20
C GLY A 69 -2.74 -14.38 -12.82
N ARG A 70 -1.92 -13.67 -12.03
CA ARG A 70 -0.62 -13.16 -12.50
C ARG A 70 0.49 -14.17 -12.26
N ARG A 71 1.50 -14.14 -13.12
CA ARG A 71 2.70 -14.98 -13.00
C ARG A 71 3.69 -14.38 -12.00
N LEU A 72 4.38 -15.21 -11.22
CA LEU A 72 5.42 -14.80 -10.29
C LEU A 72 6.55 -14.08 -11.00
N SER A 73 6.94 -14.53 -12.20
CA SER A 73 7.95 -13.86 -13.03
C SER A 73 7.59 -12.40 -13.36
N GLU A 74 6.31 -12.11 -13.58
CA GLU A 74 5.84 -10.72 -13.77
C GLU A 74 5.93 -9.92 -12.46
N LEU A 75 5.57 -10.56 -11.33
CA LEU A 75 5.53 -9.90 -10.03
C LEU A 75 6.91 -9.62 -9.45
N VAL A 76 7.93 -10.42 -9.78
CA VAL A 76 9.32 -10.14 -9.40
C VAL A 76 9.74 -8.72 -9.79
N HIS A 77 9.25 -8.21 -10.92
CA HIS A 77 9.55 -6.85 -11.37
C HIS A 77 8.49 -5.83 -10.96
N LYS A 78 7.20 -6.20 -11.01
CA LYS A 78 6.10 -5.25 -10.79
C LYS A 78 5.71 -5.05 -9.33
N ASP A 79 5.89 -6.06 -8.50
CA ASP A 79 5.56 -6.03 -7.07
C ASP A 79 6.51 -6.96 -6.28
N PRO A 80 7.81 -6.64 -6.21
CA PRO A 80 8.80 -7.46 -5.51
C PRO A 80 8.49 -7.58 -4.01
N MET A 81 7.77 -6.61 -3.43
CA MET A 81 7.29 -6.66 -2.05
C MET A 81 6.29 -7.81 -1.83
N TYR A 82 5.38 -8.03 -2.78
CA TYR A 82 4.48 -9.18 -2.73
C TYR A 82 5.26 -10.50 -2.80
N CYS A 83 6.30 -10.58 -3.63
CA CYS A 83 7.18 -11.75 -3.67
C CYS A 83 7.91 -11.98 -2.34
N GLN A 84 8.42 -10.93 -1.69
CA GLN A 84 8.99 -11.05 -0.34
C GLN A 84 7.96 -11.46 0.71
N TRP A 85 6.71 -11.00 0.59
CA TRP A 85 5.62 -11.47 1.43
C TRP A 85 5.40 -12.97 1.26
N ILE A 86 5.40 -13.50 0.04
CA ILE A 86 5.32 -14.96 -0.21
C ILE A 86 6.47 -15.68 0.49
N LEU A 87 7.71 -15.18 0.35
CA LEU A 87 8.89 -15.78 0.98
C LEU A 87 8.78 -15.78 2.53
N ARG A 88 8.28 -14.70 3.14
CA ARG A 88 8.05 -14.64 4.58
C ARG A 88 6.95 -15.58 5.04
N GLN A 89 5.84 -15.63 4.31
CA GLN A 89 4.74 -16.53 4.62
C GLN A 89 5.16 -17.99 4.53
N ALA A 90 5.98 -18.37 3.55
CA ALA A 90 6.48 -19.73 3.42
C ALA A 90 7.33 -20.20 4.60
N LYS A 91 7.98 -19.27 5.33
CA LYS A 91 8.73 -19.57 6.55
C LYS A 91 7.85 -19.77 7.79
N ALA A 92 6.57 -19.42 7.74
CA ALA A 92 5.64 -19.66 8.83
C ALA A 92 5.35 -21.16 8.95
N GLY A 93 5.25 -21.67 10.18
CA GLY A 93 5.06 -23.12 10.44
C GLY A 93 3.77 -23.68 9.84
N ASP A 94 2.76 -22.84 9.69
CA ASP A 94 1.43 -23.13 9.15
C ASP A 94 1.27 -22.75 7.66
N ALA A 95 2.37 -22.44 6.97
CA ALA A 95 2.33 -22.05 5.57
C ALA A 95 1.71 -23.14 4.68
N LEU A 96 0.73 -22.74 3.86
CA LEU A 96 0.09 -23.63 2.89
C LEU A 96 1.12 -24.21 1.89
N PRO A 97 0.94 -25.47 1.43
CA PRO A 97 1.84 -26.09 0.46
C PRO A 97 2.05 -25.23 -0.80
N SER A 98 0.97 -24.62 -1.31
CA SER A 98 1.02 -23.76 -2.50
C SER A 98 1.80 -22.45 -2.29
N VAL A 99 1.98 -21.99 -1.05
CA VAL A 99 2.83 -20.83 -0.73
C VAL A 99 4.29 -21.24 -0.66
N ARG A 100 4.60 -22.38 -0.01
CA ARG A 100 5.96 -22.95 0.03
C ARG A 100 6.49 -23.26 -1.37
N GLU A 101 5.62 -23.76 -2.23
CA GLU A 101 5.93 -24.05 -3.62
C GLU A 101 6.33 -22.79 -4.41
N LYS A 102 5.54 -21.72 -4.28
CA LYS A 102 5.82 -20.43 -4.90
C LYS A 102 7.10 -19.79 -4.34
N ALA A 103 7.34 -19.93 -3.03
CA ALA A 103 8.59 -19.49 -2.41
C ALA A 103 9.79 -20.25 -2.97
N SER A 104 9.71 -21.58 -3.11
CA SER A 104 10.77 -22.38 -3.73
C SER A 104 11.06 -21.95 -5.17
N TRP A 105 10.02 -21.62 -5.95
CA TRP A 105 10.20 -21.04 -7.28
C TRP A 105 10.91 -19.69 -7.22
N LEU A 106 10.52 -18.80 -6.30
CA LEU A 106 11.14 -17.49 -6.13
C LEU A 106 12.61 -17.59 -5.70
N GLU A 107 12.95 -18.51 -4.80
CA GLU A 107 14.34 -18.74 -4.37
C GLU A 107 15.24 -19.21 -5.52
N GLN A 108 14.69 -20.02 -6.44
CA GLN A 108 15.42 -20.51 -7.62
C GLN A 108 15.54 -19.44 -8.72
N ASN A 109 14.48 -18.68 -8.98
CA ASN A 109 14.38 -17.80 -10.16
C ASN A 109 14.64 -16.32 -9.86
N ALA A 110 14.53 -15.91 -8.59
CA ALA A 110 14.76 -14.56 -8.13
C ALA A 110 15.59 -14.53 -6.83
N PRO A 111 16.82 -15.07 -6.83
CA PRO A 111 17.64 -15.21 -5.61
C PRO A 111 18.05 -13.87 -4.97
N HIS A 112 17.88 -12.77 -5.69
CA HIS A 112 18.06 -11.41 -5.18
C HIS A 112 16.92 -10.97 -4.25
N LEU A 113 15.75 -11.62 -4.31
CA LEU A 113 14.66 -11.40 -3.37
C LEU A 113 14.86 -12.30 -2.15
N LYS A 114 15.03 -11.70 -0.98
CA LYS A 114 15.05 -12.43 0.29
C LYS A 114 13.90 -11.98 1.18
N ALA A 115 13.35 -12.91 1.96
CA ALA A 115 12.21 -12.68 2.84
C ALA A 115 12.41 -11.49 3.81
N ASP A 116 13.64 -11.37 4.34
CA ASP A 116 13.94 -10.48 5.47
C ASP A 116 14.94 -9.36 5.10
N GLN A 117 15.26 -9.21 3.81
CA GLN A 117 16.12 -8.12 3.36
C GLN A 117 15.28 -6.96 2.83
N PRO A 118 15.62 -5.71 3.15
CA PRO A 118 15.02 -4.56 2.48
C PRO A 118 15.28 -4.64 0.98
N LEU A 119 14.28 -4.29 0.17
CA LEU A 119 14.46 -4.18 -1.28
C LEU A 119 15.18 -2.88 -1.60
N PRO A 120 16.29 -2.92 -2.36
CA PRO A 120 16.94 -1.71 -2.82
C PRO A 120 15.95 -0.82 -3.58
N GLY A 121 15.83 0.45 -3.17
CA GLY A 121 14.91 1.38 -3.82
C GLY A 121 13.46 1.29 -3.33
N PHE A 122 13.17 0.56 -2.25
CA PHE A 122 11.84 0.56 -1.62
C PHE A 122 11.94 0.95 -0.14
N LEU A 123 10.87 1.53 0.39
CA LEU A 123 10.80 1.89 1.80
C LEU A 123 10.33 0.72 2.66
N SER A 124 11.17 0.29 3.59
CA SER A 124 10.87 -0.80 4.52
C SER A 124 10.06 -0.36 5.76
N GLY A 125 9.77 0.93 5.92
CA GLY A 125 8.99 1.46 7.05
C GLY A 125 8.46 2.88 6.82
N GLY A 126 7.65 3.36 7.78
CA GLY A 126 7.07 4.71 7.78
C GLY A 126 5.85 4.89 6.88
N LYS A 127 5.48 6.16 6.62
CA LYS A 127 4.27 6.58 5.88
C LYS A 127 4.15 5.91 4.51
N HIS A 128 5.28 5.72 3.83
CA HIS A 128 5.35 5.20 2.47
C HIS A 128 5.85 3.75 2.42
N HIS A 129 5.61 2.96 3.47
CA HIS A 129 6.01 1.57 3.54
C HIS A 129 5.58 0.77 2.29
N GLY A 130 6.53 0.04 1.71
CA GLY A 130 6.34 -0.79 0.52
C GLY A 130 6.29 -0.04 -0.80
N ARG A 131 6.38 1.31 -0.80
CA ARG A 131 6.47 2.09 -2.04
C ARG A 131 7.90 2.19 -2.55
N ALA A 132 8.04 2.27 -3.88
CA ALA A 132 9.31 2.52 -4.52
C ALA A 132 9.77 3.96 -4.22
N LEU A 133 11.03 4.14 -3.85
CA LEU A 133 11.61 5.45 -3.59
C LEU A 133 11.48 6.37 -4.80
N SER A 134 11.60 5.88 -6.03
CA SER A 134 11.35 6.67 -7.25
C SER A 134 9.94 7.24 -7.32
N GLU A 135 8.93 6.48 -6.89
CA GLU A 135 7.54 6.94 -6.83
C GLU A 135 7.37 7.98 -5.72
N VAL A 136 7.99 7.74 -4.56
CA VAL A 136 7.93 8.67 -3.42
C VAL A 136 8.64 9.99 -3.75
N VAL A 137 9.75 9.97 -4.48
CA VAL A 137 10.43 11.18 -4.97
C VAL A 137 9.49 12.03 -5.81
N ALA A 138 8.66 11.41 -6.66
CA ALA A 138 7.71 12.12 -7.50
C ALA A 138 6.48 12.65 -6.74
N GLN A 139 6.00 11.91 -5.74
CA GLN A 139 4.74 12.21 -5.04
C GLN A 139 4.92 13.03 -3.75
N ASP A 140 6.00 12.78 -3.02
CA ASP A 140 6.29 13.35 -1.70
C ASP A 140 7.80 13.63 -1.53
N PRO A 141 8.35 14.58 -2.31
CA PRO A 141 9.77 14.92 -2.21
C PRO A 141 10.15 15.49 -0.84
N ALA A 142 9.20 16.08 -0.11
CA ALA A 142 9.39 16.51 1.28
C ALA A 142 9.73 15.34 2.21
N TYR A 143 9.07 14.19 2.06
CA TYR A 143 9.44 12.98 2.80
C TYR A 143 10.84 12.47 2.44
N CYS A 144 11.23 12.53 1.16
CA CYS A 144 12.59 12.18 0.74
C CYS A 144 13.64 13.12 1.36
N GLN A 145 13.35 14.42 1.46
CA GLN A 145 14.22 15.36 2.18
C GLN A 145 14.30 15.03 3.68
N TRP A 146 13.19 14.61 4.31
CA TRP A 146 13.20 14.13 5.68
C TRP A 146 14.13 12.91 5.85
N ILE A 147 14.06 11.92 4.96
CA ILE A 147 14.97 10.75 4.97
C ILE A 147 16.43 11.20 4.92
N LEU A 148 16.76 12.12 4.01
CA LEU A 148 18.13 12.62 3.85
C LEU A 148 18.66 13.29 5.13
N ARG A 149 17.81 14.04 5.85
CA ARG A 149 18.18 14.65 7.15
C ARG A 149 18.26 13.64 8.27
N GLU A 150 17.29 12.73 8.35
CA GLU A 150 17.25 11.69 9.38
C GLU A 150 18.50 10.79 9.27
N ALA A 151 19.01 10.58 8.06
CA ALA A 151 20.27 9.88 7.83
C ALA A 151 21.52 10.61 8.36
N GLU A 152 21.45 11.90 8.67
CA GLU A 152 22.52 12.68 9.30
C GLU A 152 22.45 12.65 10.83
N ALA A 153 21.39 12.09 11.42
CA ALA A 153 21.29 11.93 12.87
C ALA A 153 22.43 11.04 13.40
N PRO A 154 22.83 11.14 14.69
CA PRO A 154 23.94 10.36 15.25
C PRO A 154 23.77 8.84 15.16
N ARG A 155 22.53 8.36 15.09
CA ARG A 155 22.18 6.93 15.01
C ARG A 155 20.99 6.72 14.07
N PRO A 156 21.18 6.85 12.74
CA PRO A 156 20.12 6.61 11.80
C PRO A 156 19.87 5.10 11.70
N SER A 157 18.62 4.71 11.55
CA SER A 157 18.29 3.31 11.26
C SER A 157 18.92 2.87 9.93
N GLU A 158 19.20 1.57 9.80
CA GLU A 158 19.77 1.01 8.57
C GLU A 158 18.89 1.29 7.35
N ALA A 159 17.56 1.14 7.51
CA ALA A 159 16.58 1.47 6.49
C ALA A 159 16.66 2.93 6.00
N VAL A 160 16.81 3.89 6.92
CA VAL A 160 16.93 5.31 6.59
C VAL A 160 18.26 5.57 5.86
N ARG A 161 19.34 4.91 6.26
CA ARG A 161 20.66 5.04 5.63
C ARG A 161 20.65 4.52 4.19
N GLU A 162 20.13 3.32 3.98
CA GLU A 162 20.01 2.72 2.65
C GLU A 162 19.12 3.56 1.72
N ALA A 163 17.98 4.05 2.25
CA ALA A 163 17.10 4.92 1.49
C ALA A 163 17.79 6.25 1.14
N ALA A 164 18.53 6.86 2.06
CA ALA A 164 19.29 8.08 1.81
C ALA A 164 20.39 7.87 0.76
N ASP A 165 21.12 6.74 0.81
CA ASP A 165 22.15 6.43 -0.18
C ASP A 165 21.56 6.21 -1.58
N TRP A 166 20.40 5.55 -1.65
CA TRP A 166 19.66 5.44 -2.90
C TRP A 166 19.22 6.81 -3.42
N LEU A 167 18.69 7.68 -2.56
CA LEU A 167 18.24 9.02 -2.93
C LEU A 167 19.39 9.90 -3.42
N ARG A 168 20.54 9.89 -2.74
CA ARG A 168 21.75 10.65 -3.17
C ARG A 168 22.23 10.21 -4.55
N LYS A 169 22.14 8.91 -4.85
CA LYS A 169 22.56 8.34 -6.14
C LYS A 169 21.56 8.60 -7.28
N ASN A 170 20.26 8.49 -7.01
CA ASN A 170 19.23 8.44 -8.07
C ASN A 170 18.39 9.73 -8.17
N ALA A 171 18.41 10.57 -7.14
CA ALA A 171 17.67 11.82 -7.09
C ALA A 171 18.58 12.97 -6.59
N PRO A 172 19.72 13.25 -7.25
CA PRO A 172 20.66 14.31 -6.83
C PRO A 172 20.04 15.72 -6.88
N ASN A 173 18.94 15.86 -7.63
CA ASN A 173 18.19 17.10 -7.74
C ASN A 173 17.23 17.35 -6.56
N LEU A 174 17.08 16.40 -5.64
CA LEU A 174 16.47 16.69 -4.33
C LEU A 174 17.39 17.67 -3.62
N LYS A 175 17.15 18.96 -3.85
CA LYS A 175 17.88 20.03 -3.17
C LYS A 175 17.70 19.80 -1.67
N GLN A 176 18.81 19.61 -0.96
CA GLN A 176 18.83 19.69 0.49
C GLN A 176 18.35 21.09 0.82
N ASP A 177 17.08 21.19 1.19
CA ASP A 177 16.41 22.47 1.23
C ASP A 177 17.11 23.38 2.23
N ARG A 178 17.20 24.67 1.89
CA ARG A 178 17.55 25.70 2.89
C ARG A 178 16.42 25.68 3.90
N ALA A 179 16.63 24.91 4.95
CA ALA A 179 15.77 24.69 6.11
C ALA A 179 14.87 25.90 6.42
N LEU A 180 13.70 25.97 5.78
CA LEU A 180 12.78 27.07 5.99
C LEU A 180 12.09 26.81 7.32
N ARG A 181 12.52 27.53 8.35
CA ARG A 181 11.95 27.45 9.69
C ARG A 181 10.77 28.38 9.80
N LEU A 182 9.69 27.86 10.35
CA LEU A 182 8.51 28.66 10.63
C LEU A 182 8.80 29.66 11.75
N GLN A 183 8.28 30.87 11.58
CA GLN A 183 8.34 31.91 12.59
C GLN A 183 7.00 32.11 13.32
N GLY A 184 5.96 31.35 12.95
CA GLY A 184 4.66 31.38 13.60
C GLY A 184 4.65 30.67 14.97
N ALA A 185 3.84 31.18 15.90
CA ALA A 185 3.84 30.73 17.30
C ALA A 185 3.58 29.23 17.52
N LYS A 186 2.72 28.59 16.71
CA LYS A 186 2.34 27.16 16.88
C LYS A 186 3.51 26.20 16.58
N TYR A 187 4.35 26.53 15.61
CA TYR A 187 5.43 25.66 15.10
C TYR A 187 6.76 26.41 14.99
N TYR A 188 6.98 27.38 15.89
CA TYR A 188 8.16 28.24 15.85
C TYR A 188 9.45 27.40 15.81
N GLY A 189 10.34 27.73 14.87
CA GLY A 189 11.61 27.05 14.68
C GLY A 189 11.52 25.67 14.02
N ARG A 190 10.32 25.09 13.82
CA ARG A 190 10.15 23.82 13.09
C ARG A 190 10.30 24.04 11.59
N LEU A 191 10.71 22.99 10.87
CA LEU A 191 10.84 23.06 9.41
C LEU A 191 9.50 22.88 8.74
N VAL A 192 9.24 23.68 7.70
CA VAL A 192 8.01 23.55 6.90
C VAL A 192 7.86 22.15 6.31
N SER A 193 8.98 21.54 5.87
CA SER A 193 8.98 20.16 5.34
C SER A 193 8.56 19.09 6.35
N GLU A 194 8.76 19.29 7.67
CA GLU A 194 8.34 18.31 8.69
C GLU A 194 6.82 18.31 8.84
N LEU A 195 6.22 19.49 8.76
CA LEU A 195 4.77 19.65 8.90
C LEU A 195 3.99 19.06 7.73
N VAL A 196 4.59 18.91 6.55
CA VAL A 196 3.94 18.27 5.39
C VAL A 196 3.39 16.89 5.77
N SER A 197 4.12 16.13 6.59
CA SER A 197 3.69 14.83 7.11
C SER A 197 3.02 14.90 8.48
N GLU A 198 3.44 15.81 9.37
CA GLU A 198 2.96 15.84 10.75
C GLU A 198 1.65 16.61 10.95
N ASP A 199 1.48 17.74 10.26
CA ASP A 199 0.26 18.56 10.29
C ASP A 199 -0.03 19.12 8.89
N PRO A 200 -0.54 18.28 7.97
CA PRO A 200 -0.92 18.72 6.63
C PRO A 200 -2.02 19.80 6.67
N GLY A 201 -2.84 19.83 7.72
CA GLY A 201 -3.87 20.85 7.93
C GLY A 201 -3.26 22.24 8.13
N TYR A 202 -2.19 22.35 8.91
CA TYR A 202 -1.45 23.60 9.07
C TYR A 202 -0.74 24.03 7.80
N CYS A 203 -0.15 23.10 7.04
CA CYS A 203 0.44 23.42 5.73
C CYS A 203 -0.61 23.95 4.75
N GLN A 204 -1.82 23.39 4.75
CA GLN A 204 -2.93 23.89 3.94
C GLN A 204 -3.40 25.26 4.42
N TRP A 205 -3.41 25.51 5.72
CA TRP A 205 -3.66 26.84 6.26
C TRP A 205 -2.61 27.84 5.77
N LEU A 206 -1.31 27.51 5.81
CA LEU A 206 -0.25 28.38 5.27
C LEU A 206 -0.47 28.73 3.80
N LEU A 207 -0.84 27.73 2.99
CA LEU A 207 -1.14 27.94 1.57
C LEU A 207 -2.29 28.94 1.36
N ARG A 208 -3.39 28.83 2.13
CA ARG A 208 -4.53 29.75 2.04
C ARG A 208 -4.20 31.13 2.60
N ALA A 209 -3.57 31.18 3.77
CA ALA A 209 -3.22 32.43 4.43
C ALA A 209 -2.28 33.26 3.55
N ALA A 210 -1.38 32.64 2.79
CA ALA A 210 -0.52 33.36 1.84
C ALA A 210 -1.25 33.99 0.64
N GLU A 211 -2.49 33.58 0.34
CA GLU A 211 -3.31 34.19 -0.73
C GLU A 211 -3.94 35.52 -0.29
N GLU A 212 -3.96 35.82 1.01
CA GLU A 212 -4.43 37.10 1.53
C GLU A 212 -3.45 38.23 1.16
N ALA A 213 -3.98 39.37 0.69
CA ALA A 213 -3.18 40.45 0.13
C ALA A 213 -2.16 41.01 1.15
N ASP A 214 -2.57 41.09 2.41
CA ASP A 214 -1.83 41.58 3.57
C ASP A 214 -1.08 40.48 4.33
N ALA A 215 -1.02 39.25 3.81
CA ALA A 215 -0.32 38.18 4.50
C ALA A 215 1.18 38.46 4.70
N ASP A 216 1.65 38.17 5.89
CA ASP A 216 3.04 38.38 6.27
C ASP A 216 4.01 37.54 5.44
N GLN A 217 5.23 38.06 5.27
CA GLN A 217 6.30 37.36 4.55
C GLN A 217 6.64 35.99 5.19
N TRP A 218 6.53 35.88 6.52
CA TRP A 218 6.76 34.61 7.23
C TRP A 218 5.73 33.52 6.89
N VAL A 219 4.59 33.86 6.29
CA VAL A 219 3.58 32.94 5.76
C VAL A 219 3.79 32.69 4.26
N LYS A 220 4.09 33.75 3.51
CA LYS A 220 4.27 33.70 2.05
C LYS A 220 5.46 32.83 1.62
N GLU A 221 6.59 32.91 2.32
CA GLU A 221 7.77 32.11 2.00
C GLU A 221 7.53 30.60 2.21
N PRO A 222 7.00 30.13 3.37
CA PRO A 222 6.55 28.75 3.55
C PRO A 222 5.54 28.29 2.53
N ALA A 223 4.56 29.12 2.19
CA ALA A 223 3.54 28.75 1.21
C ALA A 223 4.16 28.54 -0.18
N ALA A 224 5.01 29.46 -0.66
CA ALA A 224 5.71 29.30 -1.93
C ALA A 224 6.56 28.01 -1.95
N TRP A 225 7.21 27.69 -0.83
CA TRP A 225 7.93 26.45 -0.65
C TRP A 225 7.03 25.21 -0.78
N LEU A 226 5.88 25.21 -0.11
CA LEU A 226 4.90 24.13 -0.15
C LEU A 226 4.31 23.94 -1.55
N VAL A 227 4.10 25.02 -2.31
CA VAL A 227 3.66 24.94 -3.71
C VAL A 227 4.68 24.18 -4.57
N ALA A 228 5.97 24.41 -4.35
CA ALA A 228 7.03 23.79 -5.13
C ALA A 228 7.32 22.33 -4.70
N ASN A 229 7.22 22.02 -3.40
CA ASN A 229 7.73 20.76 -2.84
C ASN A 229 6.65 19.83 -2.27
N ALA A 230 5.41 20.30 -2.11
CA ALA A 230 4.31 19.49 -1.60
C ALA A 230 3.01 19.80 -2.38
N PRO A 231 2.99 19.65 -3.72
CA PRO A 231 1.84 20.01 -4.55
C PRO A 231 0.57 19.22 -4.19
N HIS A 232 0.72 17.99 -3.67
CA HIS A 232 -0.37 17.15 -3.20
C HIS A 232 -1.22 17.78 -2.08
N LEU A 233 -0.68 18.78 -1.36
CA LEU A 233 -1.42 19.48 -0.31
C LEU A 233 -2.47 20.46 -0.85
N LYS A 234 -2.38 20.89 -2.12
CA LYS A 234 -3.37 21.79 -2.73
C LYS A 234 -4.73 21.14 -2.96
N GLU A 235 -4.81 19.82 -2.99
CA GLU A 235 -6.00 19.10 -3.46
C GLU A 235 -7.03 18.76 -2.37
N THR A 236 -6.89 19.29 -1.15
CA THR A 236 -7.86 18.96 -0.10
C THR A 236 -9.07 19.91 -0.15
N PRO A 237 -10.29 19.40 -0.43
CA PRO A 237 -11.48 20.24 -0.48
C PRO A 237 -11.71 20.89 0.88
N VAL A 238 -12.03 22.18 0.88
CA VAL A 238 -12.39 22.95 2.08
C VAL A 238 -13.89 23.21 2.10
N VAL A 239 -14.43 23.44 3.28
CA VAL A 239 -15.81 23.90 3.40
C VAL A 239 -15.91 25.33 2.87
N THR A 240 -16.66 25.52 1.77
CA THR A 240 -16.88 26.83 1.15
C THR A 240 -18.18 27.50 1.60
N VAL A 241 -19.07 26.73 2.21
CA VAL A 241 -20.37 27.20 2.71
C VAL A 241 -20.17 28.22 3.84
N ARG A 242 -21.02 29.24 3.92
CA ARG A 242 -21.02 30.19 5.05
C ARG A 242 -21.49 29.49 6.33
N CYS A 243 -20.54 28.91 7.05
CA CYS A 243 -20.72 28.33 8.36
C CYS A 243 -19.47 28.57 9.23
N ARG A 244 -19.52 28.09 10.47
CA ARG A 244 -18.38 28.16 11.40
C ARG A 244 -17.12 27.43 10.91
N HIS A 245 -17.27 26.51 9.94
CA HIS A 245 -16.17 25.73 9.38
C HIS A 245 -15.66 26.26 8.05
N ARG A 246 -16.10 27.45 7.61
CA ARG A 246 -15.68 28.03 6.33
C ARG A 246 -14.16 28.17 6.25
N GLY A 247 -13.57 27.61 5.20
CA GLY A 247 -12.12 27.61 4.98
C GLY A 247 -11.37 26.53 5.75
N ILE A 248 -12.04 25.69 6.53
CA ILE A 248 -11.45 24.53 7.20
C ILE A 248 -11.42 23.33 6.22
N PRO A 249 -10.31 22.57 6.14
CA PRO A 249 -10.22 21.36 5.31
C PRO A 249 -11.30 20.34 5.68
N LEU A 250 -11.98 19.78 4.69
CA LEU A 250 -13.06 18.81 4.91
C LEU A 250 -12.61 17.62 5.78
N PRO A 251 -11.41 17.03 5.62
CA PRO A 251 -10.93 15.97 6.52
C PRO A 251 -10.77 16.42 7.97
N GLN A 252 -10.38 17.67 8.21
CA GLN A 252 -10.27 18.25 9.55
C GLN A 252 -11.65 18.48 10.16
N VAL A 253 -12.61 18.99 9.38
CA VAL A 253 -14.00 19.13 9.85
C VAL A 253 -14.62 17.76 10.15
N VAL A 254 -14.34 16.74 9.36
CA VAL A 254 -14.78 15.36 9.62
C VAL A 254 -14.20 14.84 10.95
N ALA A 255 -12.97 15.20 11.29
CA ALA A 255 -12.33 14.77 12.53
C ALA A 255 -12.83 15.56 13.76
N GLU A 256 -12.99 16.87 13.64
CA GLU A 256 -13.34 17.78 14.74
C GLU A 256 -14.86 17.90 14.96
N ASP A 257 -15.66 17.78 13.90
CA ASP A 257 -17.11 17.92 13.91
C ASP A 257 -17.78 16.99 12.88
N PRO A 258 -17.71 15.66 13.09
CA PRO A 258 -18.30 14.68 12.17
C PRO A 258 -19.82 14.86 12.02
N HIS A 259 -20.50 15.37 13.05
CA HIS A 259 -21.95 15.61 13.02
C HIS A 259 -22.33 16.70 12.02
N TRP A 260 -21.55 17.76 11.94
CA TRP A 260 -21.76 18.79 10.93
C TRP A 260 -21.57 18.23 9.52
N CYS A 261 -20.57 17.36 9.29
CA CYS A 261 -20.39 16.72 7.99
C CYS A 261 -21.56 15.83 7.60
N ILE A 262 -22.12 15.06 8.54
CA ILE A 262 -23.32 14.25 8.30
C ILE A 262 -24.50 15.15 7.93
N PHE A 263 -24.71 16.25 8.65
CA PHE A 263 -25.80 17.20 8.38
C PHE A 263 -25.61 17.93 7.03
N ALA A 264 -24.40 18.37 6.72
CA ALA A 264 -24.10 19.12 5.50
C ALA A 264 -24.12 18.24 4.23
N LEU A 265 -23.93 16.93 4.38
CA LEU A 265 -23.96 15.96 3.28
C LEU A 265 -25.30 15.22 3.15
N GLN A 266 -26.27 15.49 4.01
CA GLN A 266 -27.62 14.99 3.79
C GLN A 266 -28.20 15.59 2.50
N PRO A 267 -28.75 14.78 1.59
CA PRO A 267 -29.44 15.32 0.43
C PRO A 267 -30.58 16.22 0.93
N LEU A 268 -30.64 17.45 0.41
CA LEU A 268 -31.77 18.36 0.59
C LEU A 268 -33.03 17.62 0.11
N GLN A 269 -33.72 16.93 1.02
CA GLN A 269 -35.08 16.49 0.77
C GLN A 269 -35.95 17.74 0.81
N ASP A 270 -36.36 18.16 -0.38
CA ASP A 270 -37.36 19.17 -0.72
C ASP A 270 -37.85 20.04 0.44
N SER A 271 -37.26 21.25 0.54
CA SER A 271 -37.88 22.38 1.21
C SER A 271 -39.03 22.92 0.33
N SER A 272 -40.13 22.17 0.27
CA SER A 272 -41.42 22.62 -0.24
C SER A 272 -42.46 22.69 0.89
N ALA A 273 -42.10 23.34 2.00
CA ALA A 273 -43.05 23.89 2.96
C ALA A 273 -42.31 24.80 3.93
N PHE A 274 -42.60 26.10 3.81
CA PHE A 274 -42.67 27.18 4.81
C PHE A 274 -42.07 28.49 4.31
#